data_AF-A0A7S0BII2-F1
#
_entry.id   AF-A0A7S0BII2-F1
#
_cell.length_a   1.000
_cell.length_b   1.000
_cell.length_c   1.000
_cell.angle_alpha   90.00
_cell.angle_beta   90.00
_cell.angle_gamma   90.00
#
_symmetry.space_group_name_H-M   'P 1'
#
loop_
_entity.id
_entity.type
_entity.pdbx_description
1 polymer ?
#
loop_
_entity_poly.entity_id
_entity_poly.type
_entity_poly.pdbx_seq_one_letter_code
_entity_poly.pdbx_strand_id
1 'polypeptide(L)'
;KLFKESLPPILMRQIRFANASSGKDQRLVKDEEYTLLDVCSDVFGELLYSVALFYQKGFRKEALKAYVGMATCNGPVIRRNTAFNLPGVCLALGDKFGGELSAVAEYLSKDKDAEVRWIVSSGVH
;
A
#
# COMPACT_ATOMS: atom_id res chain seq x y z
N LYS A 1 -18.66 13.15 -12.24
CA LYS A 1 -18.06 14.34 -11.60
C LYS A 1 -17.72 14.06 -10.14
N LEU A 2 -18.69 13.65 -9.31
CA LEU A 2 -18.48 13.35 -7.89
C LEU A 2 -17.25 12.47 -7.60
N PHE A 3 -17.11 11.29 -8.23
CA PHE A 3 -15.96 10.41 -7.99
C PHE A 3 -14.59 11.04 -8.28
N LYS A 4 -14.47 11.85 -9.33
CA LYS A 4 -13.19 12.49 -9.70
C LYS A 4 -12.80 13.60 -8.72
N GLU A 5 -13.77 14.21 -8.06
CA GLU A 5 -13.57 15.31 -7.11
C GLU A 5 -13.43 14.78 -5.67
N SER A 6 -14.18 13.74 -5.30
CA SER A 6 -14.23 13.21 -3.93
C SER A 6 -13.15 12.18 -3.61
N LEU A 7 -12.73 11.36 -4.59
CA LEU A 7 -11.76 10.29 -4.32
C LEU A 7 -10.34 10.81 -4.02
N PRO A 8 -9.78 11.82 -4.71
CA PRO A 8 -8.41 12.26 -4.41
C PRO A 8 -8.23 12.75 -2.97
N PRO A 9 -9.13 13.56 -2.37
CA PRO A 9 -9.04 13.91 -0.95
C PRO A 9 -9.16 12.72 0.01
N ILE A 10 -9.97 11.71 -0.33
CA ILE A 10 -10.09 10.47 0.46
C ILE A 10 -8.77 9.69 0.42
N LEU A 11 -8.22 9.48 -0.78
CA LEU A 11 -6.94 8.81 -0.97
C LEU A 11 -5.83 9.54 -0.20
N MET A 12 -5.77 10.88 -0.28
CA MET A 12 -4.75 11.65 0.44
C MET A 12 -4.84 11.47 1.96
N ARG A 13 -6.05 11.36 2.52
CA ARG A 13 -6.23 11.05 3.94
C ARG A 13 -5.73 9.65 4.28
N GLN A 14 -6.05 8.65 3.45
CA GLN A 14 -5.57 7.29 3.64
C GLN A 14 -4.05 7.18 3.52
N ILE A 15 -3.44 7.81 2.52
CA ILE A 15 -1.98 7.86 2.36
C ILE A 15 -1.31 8.44 3.61
N ARG A 16 -1.81 9.57 4.12
CA ARG A 16 -1.26 10.21 5.31
C ARG A 16 -1.40 9.33 6.55
N PHE A 17 -2.57 8.71 6.73
CA PHE A 17 -2.81 7.77 7.81
C PHE A 17 -1.89 6.55 7.72
N ALA A 18 -1.88 5.84 6.59
CA ALA A 18 -1.03 4.68 6.36
C ALA A 18 0.46 4.99 6.58
N ASN A 19 0.95 6.12 6.07
CA ASN A 19 2.34 6.54 6.27
C ASN A 19 2.67 6.82 7.74
N ALA A 20 1.74 7.39 8.52
CA ALA A 20 1.96 7.65 9.94
C ALA A 20 1.85 6.37 10.79
N SER A 21 0.83 5.56 10.54
CA SER A 21 0.50 4.37 11.34
C SER A 21 1.46 3.22 11.07
N SER A 22 1.86 3.00 9.82
CA SER A 22 2.81 1.92 9.46
C SER A 22 4.21 2.10 10.04
N GLY A 23 4.61 3.35 10.36
CA GLY A 23 5.87 3.65 11.03
C GLY A 23 5.90 3.33 12.53
N LYS A 24 4.76 2.94 13.12
CA LYS A 24 4.68 2.55 14.53
C LYS A 24 4.97 1.06 14.72
N ASP A 25 5.36 0.69 15.93
CA ASP A 25 5.42 -0.71 16.33
C ASP A 25 4.00 -1.26 16.52
N GLN A 26 3.54 -2.09 15.60
CA GLN A 26 2.17 -2.62 15.58
C GLN A 26 1.85 -3.53 16.78
N ARG A 27 2.85 -3.93 17.57
CA ARG A 27 2.64 -4.70 18.81
C ARG A 27 2.25 -3.82 19.99
N LEU A 28 2.44 -2.51 19.87
CA LEU A 28 2.27 -1.53 20.95
C LEU A 28 1.13 -0.53 20.68
N VAL A 29 0.60 -0.50 19.44
CA VAL A 29 -0.57 0.33 19.11
C VAL A 29 -1.84 -0.31 19.67
N LYS A 30 -2.88 0.52 19.85
CA LYS A 30 -4.20 0.03 20.26
C LYS A 30 -4.82 -0.81 19.14
N ASP A 31 -5.62 -1.82 19.51
CA ASP A 31 -6.32 -2.70 18.57
C ASP A 31 -7.14 -1.93 17.53
N GLU A 32 -7.80 -0.84 17.93
CA GLU A 32 -8.56 0.03 17.03
C GLU A 32 -7.67 0.67 15.95
N GLU A 33 -6.47 1.12 16.33
CA GLU A 33 -5.53 1.75 15.40
C GLU A 33 -4.96 0.71 14.42
N TYR A 34 -4.63 -0.48 14.93
CA TYR A 34 -4.19 -1.60 14.10
C TYR A 34 -5.29 -2.01 13.11
N THR A 35 -6.53 -2.14 13.58
CA THR A 35 -7.70 -2.49 12.76
C THR A 35 -7.93 -1.46 11.66
N LEU A 36 -7.77 -0.17 11.95
CA LEU A 36 -7.88 0.88 10.93
C LEU A 36 -6.76 0.78 9.88
N LEU A 37 -5.53 0.43 10.28
CA LEU A 37 -4.44 0.20 9.34
C LEU A 37 -4.69 -1.05 8.49
N ASP A 38 -5.26 -2.10 9.07
CA ASP A 38 -5.66 -3.31 8.35
C ASP A 38 -6.64 -2.98 7.23
N VAL A 39 -7.79 -2.38 7.57
CA VAL A 39 -8.80 -1.94 6.60
C VAL A 39 -8.20 -0.99 5.56
N CYS A 40 -7.34 -0.06 5.98
CA CYS A 40 -6.69 0.86 5.05
C CYS A 40 -5.75 0.14 4.08
N SER A 41 -5.02 -0.86 4.55
CA SER A 41 -4.06 -1.62 3.76
C SER A 41 -4.73 -2.57 2.78
N ASP A 42 -5.90 -3.11 3.12
CA ASP A 42 -6.69 -4.02 2.29
C ASP A 42 -7.11 -3.36 0.97
N VAL A 43 -7.68 -2.15 1.05
CA VAL A 43 -8.21 -1.43 -0.12
C VAL A 43 -7.23 -0.46 -0.80
N PHE A 44 -5.98 -0.39 -0.33
CA PHE A 44 -5.06 0.69 -0.71
C PHE A 44 -4.73 0.69 -2.22
N GLY A 45 -4.40 -0.48 -2.78
CA GLY A 45 -3.98 -0.59 -4.17
C GLY A 45 -5.12 -0.29 -5.14
N GLU A 46 -6.32 -0.79 -4.86
CA GLU A 46 -7.52 -0.52 -5.66
C GLU A 46 -7.88 0.97 -5.67
N LEU A 47 -7.88 1.62 -4.50
CA LEU A 47 -8.18 3.04 -4.41
C LEU A 47 -7.11 3.88 -5.13
N LEU A 48 -5.84 3.52 -4.95
CA LEU A 48 -4.72 4.19 -5.60
C LEU A 48 -4.81 4.08 -7.12
N TYR A 49 -5.03 2.88 -7.64
CA TYR A 49 -5.22 2.62 -9.07
C TYR A 49 -6.40 3.40 -9.62
N SER A 50 -7.55 3.35 -8.94
CA SER A 50 -8.76 4.06 -9.34
C SER A 50 -8.53 5.55 -9.51
N VAL A 51 -7.81 6.19 -8.57
CA VAL A 51 -7.49 7.62 -8.66
C VAL A 51 -6.43 7.91 -9.72
N ALA A 52 -5.43 7.05 -9.89
CA ALA A 52 -4.36 7.22 -10.87
C ALA A 52 -4.86 7.29 -12.32
N LEU A 53 -6.02 6.70 -12.62
CA LEU A 53 -6.68 6.77 -13.93
C LEU A 53 -7.07 8.19 -14.35
N PHE A 54 -7.28 9.12 -13.41
CA PHE A 54 -7.74 10.47 -13.73
C PHE A 54 -7.03 11.60 -12.96
N TYR A 55 -6.16 11.28 -12.01
CA TYR A 55 -5.37 12.23 -11.24
C TYR A 55 -3.92 11.72 -11.15
N GLN A 56 -2.96 12.45 -11.72
CA GLN A 56 -1.63 11.86 -11.99
C GLN A 56 -0.44 12.45 -11.22
N LYS A 57 -0.55 13.64 -10.60
CA LYS A 57 0.67 14.36 -10.18
C LYS A 57 0.82 14.63 -8.69
N GLY A 58 -0.26 14.71 -7.92
CA GLY A 58 -0.22 15.27 -6.55
C GLY A 58 0.17 14.32 -5.42
N PHE A 59 0.02 13.00 -5.58
CA PHE A 59 0.05 12.05 -4.45
C PHE A 59 1.04 10.91 -4.59
N ARG A 60 1.63 10.73 -5.78
CA ARG A 60 2.32 9.48 -6.13
C ARG A 60 3.52 9.19 -5.23
N LYS A 61 4.27 10.23 -4.84
CA LYS A 61 5.46 10.07 -3.98
C LYS A 61 5.07 9.71 -2.55
N GLU A 62 4.03 10.34 -2.03
CA GLU A 62 3.48 10.07 -0.70
C GLU A 62 2.83 8.69 -0.67
N ALA A 63 2.13 8.29 -1.73
CA ALA A 63 1.57 6.95 -1.88
C ALA A 63 2.64 5.87 -1.85
N LEU A 64 3.75 6.07 -2.59
CA LEU A 64 4.88 5.14 -2.56
C LEU A 64 5.45 5.02 -1.13
N LYS A 65 5.66 6.14 -0.43
CA LYS A 65 6.15 6.13 0.96
C LYS A 65 5.22 5.35 1.88
N ALA A 66 3.91 5.61 1.79
CA ALA A 66 2.92 4.87 2.57
C ALA A 66 2.93 3.37 2.26
N TYR A 67 3.02 3.01 0.98
CA TYR A 67 3.07 1.62 0.53
C TYR A 67 4.32 0.89 1.04
N VAL A 68 5.50 1.51 0.92
CA VAL A 68 6.76 0.97 1.48
C VAL A 68 6.67 0.82 2.99
N GLY A 69 6.09 1.81 3.69
CA GLY A 69 5.87 1.73 5.14
C GLY A 69 5.01 0.53 5.51
N MET A 70 3.88 0.32 4.82
CA MET A 70 3.03 -0.86 5.04
C MET A 70 3.73 -2.17 4.68
N ALA A 71 4.53 -2.20 3.61
CA ALA A 71 5.29 -3.39 3.19
C ALA A 71 6.33 -3.82 4.22
N THR A 72 6.89 -2.86 4.98
CA THR A 72 8.02 -3.09 5.89
C THR A 72 7.62 -3.09 7.37
N CYS A 73 6.35 -2.83 7.69
CA CYS A 73 5.89 -2.80 9.08
C CYS A 73 5.87 -4.20 9.71
N ASN A 74 5.81 -4.26 11.03
CA ASN A 74 5.78 -5.53 11.76
C ASN A 74 4.39 -6.18 11.87
N GLY A 75 3.34 -5.57 11.29
CA GLY A 75 1.99 -6.14 11.20
C GLY A 75 1.86 -7.17 10.06
N PRO A 76 1.70 -8.47 10.35
CA PRO A 76 1.71 -9.52 9.30
C PRO A 76 0.53 -9.38 8.33
N VAL A 77 -0.67 -9.05 8.81
CA VAL A 77 -1.85 -8.87 7.96
C VAL A 77 -1.65 -7.71 6.99
N ILE A 78 -1.12 -6.57 7.48
CA ILE A 78 -0.81 -5.40 6.66
C ILE A 78 0.14 -5.78 5.52
N ARG A 79 1.19 -6.57 5.80
CA ARG A 79 2.14 -7.02 4.77
C ARG A 79 1.52 -7.96 3.74
N ARG A 80 0.58 -8.83 4.13
CA ARG A 80 -0.19 -9.68 3.19
C ARG A 80 -1.06 -8.84 2.27
N ASN A 81 -1.81 -7.89 2.82
CA ASN A 81 -2.61 -6.95 2.04
C ASN A 81 -1.72 -6.13 1.10
N THR A 82 -0.54 -5.74 1.56
CA THR A 82 0.44 -5.01 0.75
C THR A 82 0.95 -5.84 -0.43
N ALA A 83 1.26 -7.13 -0.20
CA ALA A 83 1.64 -8.06 -1.25
C ALA A 83 0.51 -8.27 -2.26
N PHE A 84 -0.73 -8.40 -1.81
CA PHE A 84 -1.90 -8.53 -2.67
C PHE A 84 -2.10 -7.29 -3.55
N ASN A 85 -1.89 -6.11 -2.98
CA ASN A 85 -2.04 -4.83 -3.68
C ASN A 85 -0.89 -4.48 -4.64
N LEU A 86 0.21 -5.25 -4.64
CA LEU A 86 1.42 -4.94 -5.43
C LEU A 86 1.14 -4.69 -6.92
N PRO A 87 0.36 -5.55 -7.64
CA PRO A 87 0.07 -5.30 -9.05
C PRO A 87 -0.66 -3.98 -9.31
N GLY A 88 -1.67 -3.66 -8.48
CA GLY A 88 -2.43 -2.42 -8.59
C GLY A 88 -1.57 -1.18 -8.34
N VAL A 89 -0.67 -1.25 -7.36
CA VAL A 89 0.29 -0.17 -7.09
C VAL A 89 1.31 -0.02 -8.23
N CYS A 90 1.79 -1.13 -8.80
CA CYS A 90 2.66 -1.11 -9.98
C CYS A 90 1.99 -0.45 -11.19
N LEU A 91 0.71 -0.74 -11.46
CA LEU A 91 -0.04 -0.08 -12.52
C LEU A 91 -0.22 1.43 -12.26
N ALA A 92 -0.38 1.83 -11.00
CA ALA A 92 -0.62 3.23 -10.62
C ALA A 92 0.65 4.10 -10.60
N LEU A 93 1.78 3.53 -10.20
CA LEU A 93 3.03 4.26 -9.87
C LEU A 93 4.26 3.81 -10.66
N GLY A 94 4.19 2.68 -11.37
CA GLY A 94 5.35 2.01 -11.98
C GLY A 94 6.04 2.80 -13.08
N ASP A 95 5.31 3.69 -13.77
CA ASP A 95 5.86 4.57 -14.80
C ASP A 95 7.00 5.47 -14.27
N LYS A 96 6.92 5.85 -12.99
CA LYS A 96 7.87 6.75 -12.35
C LYS A 96 8.72 6.08 -11.27
N PHE A 97 8.18 5.06 -10.61
CA PHE A 97 8.79 4.46 -9.41
C PHE A 97 9.02 2.96 -9.56
N GLY A 98 9.20 2.49 -10.80
CA GLY A 98 9.39 1.07 -11.09
C GLY A 98 10.55 0.44 -10.32
N GLY A 99 11.68 1.14 -10.19
CA GLY A 99 12.84 0.64 -9.45
C GLY A 99 12.56 0.42 -7.95
N GLU A 100 11.91 1.39 -7.31
CA GLU A 100 11.51 1.29 -5.91
C GLU A 100 10.48 0.17 -5.70
N LEU A 101 9.54 -0.01 -6.63
CA LEU A 101 8.55 -1.07 -6.56
C LEU A 101 9.16 -2.45 -6.79
N SER A 102 10.16 -2.59 -7.66
CA SER A 102 10.95 -3.82 -7.80
C SER A 102 11.65 -4.17 -6.49
N ALA A 103 12.20 -3.18 -5.77
CA ALA A 103 12.81 -3.41 -4.46
C ALA A 103 11.78 -3.86 -3.41
N VAL A 104 10.55 -3.32 -3.44
CA VAL A 104 9.45 -3.79 -2.57
C VAL A 104 9.05 -5.23 -2.92
N ALA A 105 8.93 -5.56 -4.20
CA ALA A 105 8.61 -6.92 -4.64
C ALA A 105 9.69 -7.92 -4.17
N GLU A 106 10.97 -7.57 -4.34
CA GLU A 106 12.09 -8.38 -3.84
C GLU A 106 12.03 -8.54 -2.31
N TYR A 107 11.78 -7.46 -1.58
CA TYR A 107 11.65 -7.48 -0.13
C TYR A 107 10.54 -8.43 0.32
N LEU A 108 9.34 -8.31 -0.24
CA LEU A 108 8.19 -9.15 0.11
C LEU A 108 8.38 -10.62 -0.31
N SER A 109 9.13 -10.89 -1.39
CA SER A 109 9.48 -12.27 -1.79
C SER A 109 10.34 -13.00 -0.76
N LYS A 110 11.01 -12.25 0.12
CA LYS A 110 11.88 -12.74 1.20
C LYS A 110 11.23 -12.58 2.58
N ASP A 111 9.94 -12.21 2.65
CA ASP A 111 9.24 -12.01 3.93
C ASP A 111 9.34 -13.26 4.81
N LYS A 112 9.38 -13.10 6.12
CA LYS A 112 9.36 -14.22 7.08
C LYS A 112 8.05 -15.00 7.02
N ASP A 113 6.95 -14.33 6.71
CA ASP A 113 5.63 -14.94 6.56
C ASP A 113 5.50 -15.64 5.20
N ALA A 114 5.24 -16.94 5.21
CA ALA A 114 5.10 -17.73 3.99
C ALA A 114 3.92 -17.27 3.12
N GLU A 115 2.84 -16.79 3.74
CA GLU A 115 1.64 -16.37 3.03
C GLU A 115 1.91 -15.10 2.21
N VAL A 116 2.70 -14.17 2.73
CA VAL A 116 3.18 -12.99 1.98
C VAL A 116 3.94 -13.43 0.73
N ARG A 117 4.88 -14.38 0.88
CA ARG A 117 5.66 -14.91 -0.25
C ARG A 117 4.79 -15.60 -1.30
N TRP A 118 3.78 -16.37 -0.86
CA TRP A 118 2.83 -17.02 -1.76
C TRP A 118 2.00 -16.01 -2.53
N ILE A 119 1.47 -14.98 -1.85
CA ILE A 119 0.70 -13.91 -2.51
C ILE A 119 1.56 -13.22 -3.57
N VAL A 120 2.79 -12.81 -3.24
CA VAL A 120 3.71 -12.21 -4.22
C VAL A 120 3.92 -13.15 -5.42
N SER A 121 4.24 -14.43 -5.17
CA SER A 121 4.44 -15.39 -6.26
C SER A 121 3.20 -15.61 -7.11
N SER A 122 2.00 -15.46 -6.52
CA SER A 122 0.74 -15.61 -7.23
C SER A 122 0.41 -14.41 -8.11
N GLY A 123 0.94 -13.21 -7.78
CA GLY A 123 0.70 -11.96 -8.52
C GLY A 123 1.78 -11.61 -9.55
N VAL A 124 2.91 -12.32 -9.56
CA VAL A 124 3.97 -12.19 -10.57
C VAL A 124 3.79 -13.31 -11.59
N HIS A 125 3.04 -13.05 -12.66
CA HIS A 125 2.86 -13.93 -13.83
C HIS A 125 2.98 -13.14 -15.12
#